data_AF-A0A0G0YY62-F1
#
_entry.id   AF-A0A0G0YY62-F1
#
_cell.length_a   1.000
_cell.length_b   1.000
_cell.length_c   1.000
_cell.angle_alpha   90.00
_cell.angle_beta   90.00
_cell.angle_gamma   90.00
#
_symmetry.space_group_name_H-M   'P 1'
#
loop_
_entity.id
_entity.type
_entity.pdbx_description
1 polymer ?
#
loop_
_entity_poly.entity_id
_entity_poly.type
_entity_poly.pdbx_seq_one_letter_code
_entity_poly.pdbx_strand_id
1 'polypeptide(L)'
;MNNSQFWGSENSSSFQPGAAGYKAGKKKIGNGVAKKLGIGTVVFVVVIAIIGVFAYSYLVRPALALYSAANILKSDTAKIGEALQNRDLVALDATLNKTENNLKSLRQQREDSFGWAKDKTMFRINEYYADSERFINAGFYAIEAMREAEKVVLPFADAAGLKVSADQEVPEQEGLMEAFQSWISIMPEVAGQMDGVIEKVSKIGEELETIDTDKYPESFRGTPIRENIVFIKDTLSRADDYAPDLKQAFTIIPRILAVGTPVKRYMIIMQNDKEIRPTGGFMTNYATFKIANGLLDSDFTSKDMYSVDLTLDLIDATYDFPDPPAAYSKYLLVERWYARDMNYSPDLVTSMDQFLRFYNMAGRIDPVEVKPVDGIFAIDTQVISELLEVTGPVTVNGVTYTKDNVVLELERIASLALKEQAGRKRVLGYLMKAMLTNVFESDDRQGRKPGGKKTRSGLCFRPRSSGAYRQI
;
A
#
# COMPACT_ATOMS: atom_id res chain seq x y z
N MET A 1 -10.32 -9.72 38.39
CA MET A 1 -11.17 -10.86 37.99
C MET A 1 -10.25 -11.95 37.50
N ASN A 2 -10.26 -13.07 38.22
CA ASN A 2 -9.30 -14.16 38.19
C ASN A 2 -9.79 -15.27 37.24
N ASN A 3 -8.91 -15.82 36.39
CA ASN A 3 -8.51 -17.24 36.42
C ASN A 3 -7.86 -17.68 35.10
N SER A 4 -6.54 -17.82 35.15
CA SER A 4 -5.81 -18.91 34.51
C SER A 4 -5.76 -20.09 35.49
N GLN A 5 -5.99 -21.32 35.02
CA GLN A 5 -5.60 -22.53 35.74
C GLN A 5 -5.10 -23.61 34.79
N PHE A 6 -4.04 -24.26 35.27
CA PHE A 6 -3.16 -25.23 34.63
C PHE A 6 -3.28 -26.51 35.50
N TRP A 7 -3.56 -27.66 34.87
CA TRP A 7 -3.19 -29.06 35.21
C TRP A 7 -3.65 -29.84 36.47
N GLY A 8 -3.84 -31.15 36.23
CA GLY A 8 -3.78 -32.29 37.17
C GLY A 8 -4.82 -33.37 36.80
N SER A 9 -4.56 -34.67 36.67
CA SER A 9 -3.40 -35.53 36.92
C SER A 9 -3.65 -36.93 36.31
N GLU A 10 -2.59 -37.67 36.00
CA GLU A 10 -2.61 -39.10 35.64
C GLU A 10 -3.13 -39.99 36.80
N ASN A 11 -3.79 -41.12 36.49
CA ASN A 11 -3.19 -42.44 36.78
C ASN A 11 -3.96 -43.65 36.21
N SER A 12 -3.15 -44.67 35.94
CA SER A 12 -3.44 -46.01 35.44
C SER A 12 -4.53 -46.83 36.16
N SER A 13 -5.25 -47.66 35.41
CA SER A 13 -5.69 -48.98 35.90
C SER A 13 -6.02 -49.93 34.75
N SER A 14 -5.30 -51.05 34.75
CA SER A 14 -5.47 -52.29 33.98
C SER A 14 -6.90 -52.85 33.99
N PHE A 15 -7.41 -53.28 32.84
CA PHE A 15 -8.57 -54.18 32.76
C PHE A 15 -8.10 -55.58 32.34
N GLN A 16 -8.18 -56.53 33.27
CA GLN A 16 -8.06 -57.96 32.99
C GLN A 16 -9.42 -58.55 32.56
N PRO A 17 -9.42 -59.63 31.75
CA PRO A 17 -10.60 -60.15 31.08
C PRO A 17 -11.44 -61.05 32.01
N GLY A 18 -12.76 -60.83 32.03
CA GLY A 18 -13.70 -61.61 32.84
C GLY A 18 -15.06 -61.79 32.17
N ALA A 19 -15.16 -62.89 31.41
CA ALA A 19 -16.36 -63.69 31.12
C ALA A 19 -17.74 -63.00 31.02
N ALA A 20 -18.17 -62.71 29.78
CA ALA A 20 -19.56 -62.84 29.38
C ALA A 20 -19.63 -63.84 28.21
N GLY A 21 -20.07 -65.06 28.52
CA GLY A 21 -20.01 -66.21 27.63
C GLY A 21 -20.73 -66.01 26.31
N TYR A 22 -19.98 -66.09 25.20
CA TYR A 22 -20.53 -66.31 23.88
C TYR A 22 -21.08 -67.75 23.81
N LYS A 23 -22.39 -67.91 23.99
CA LYS A 23 -23.09 -69.09 23.48
C LYS A 23 -23.04 -69.02 21.95
N ALA A 24 -22.20 -69.85 21.34
CA ALA A 24 -22.21 -70.10 19.91
C ALA A 24 -23.53 -70.80 19.51
N GLY A 25 -24.59 -70.00 19.37
CA GLY A 25 -25.79 -70.42 18.67
C GLY A 25 -25.47 -70.51 17.19
N LYS A 26 -25.16 -71.72 16.69
CA LYS A 26 -25.20 -72.05 15.26
C LYS A 26 -26.65 -71.87 14.76
N LYS A 27 -27.08 -70.62 14.55
CA LYS A 27 -28.19 -70.36 13.64
C LYS A 27 -27.61 -70.44 12.24
N LYS A 28 -27.89 -71.57 11.56
CA LYS A 28 -27.77 -71.68 10.11
C LYS A 28 -28.56 -70.52 9.50
N ILE A 29 -27.87 -69.46 9.10
CA ILE A 29 -28.41 -68.49 8.16
C ILE A 29 -28.48 -69.25 6.85
N GLY A 30 -29.70 -69.64 6.49
CA GLY A 30 -29.97 -70.39 5.27
C GLY A 30 -29.46 -69.62 4.05
N ASN A 31 -29.03 -70.39 3.04
CA ASN A 31 -28.65 -69.93 1.69
C ASN A 31 -29.83 -69.30 0.91
N GLY A 32 -30.56 -68.37 1.51
CA GLY A 32 -31.84 -67.85 1.02
C GLY A 32 -31.87 -66.38 0.62
N VAL A 33 -30.76 -65.64 0.70
CA VAL A 33 -30.73 -64.20 0.33
C VAL A 33 -30.13 -63.96 -1.07
N ALA A 34 -29.59 -65.00 -1.72
CA ALA A 34 -28.94 -64.86 -3.04
C ALA A 34 -29.86 -64.96 -4.26
N LYS A 35 -31.19 -65.08 -4.11
CA LYS A 35 -32.10 -65.22 -5.26
C LYS A 35 -33.34 -64.34 -5.13
N LYS A 36 -33.19 -63.06 -5.49
CA LYS A 36 -34.15 -62.22 -6.25
C LYS A 36 -33.66 -60.77 -6.39
N LEU A 37 -32.39 -60.56 -6.75
CA LEU A 37 -32.09 -59.34 -7.52
C LEU A 37 -32.62 -59.61 -8.92
N GLY A 38 -33.74 -58.98 -9.28
CA GLY A 38 -34.22 -59.04 -10.65
C GLY A 38 -33.11 -58.60 -11.59
N ILE A 39 -33.07 -59.16 -12.80
CA ILE A 39 -32.07 -58.82 -13.82
C ILE A 39 -31.92 -57.29 -13.97
N GLY A 40 -33.01 -56.53 -13.82
CA GLY A 40 -33.02 -55.07 -13.81
C GLY A 40 -32.16 -54.41 -12.71
N THR A 41 -32.08 -54.96 -11.50
CA THR A 41 -31.26 -54.38 -10.41
C THR A 41 -29.77 -54.62 -10.64
N VAL A 42 -29.41 -55.78 -11.20
CA VAL A 42 -28.02 -56.08 -11.58
C VAL A 42 -27.58 -55.19 -12.75
N VAL A 43 -28.44 -55.03 -13.76
CA VAL A 43 -28.19 -54.11 -14.89
C VAL A 43 -28.05 -52.67 -14.42
N PHE A 44 -28.89 -52.20 -13.51
CA PHE A 44 -28.82 -50.84 -12.95
C PHE A 44 -27.50 -50.57 -12.20
N VAL A 45 -27.06 -51.51 -11.35
CA VAL A 45 -25.78 -51.38 -10.62
C VAL A 45 -24.58 -51.40 -11.57
N VAL A 46 -24.62 -52.23 -12.61
CA VAL A 46 -23.57 -52.27 -13.64
C VAL A 46 -23.52 -50.97 -14.45
N VAL A 47 -24.68 -50.41 -14.81
CA VAL A 47 -24.75 -49.11 -15.49
C VAL A 47 -24.19 -47.98 -14.61
N ILE A 48 -24.54 -47.94 -13.33
CA ILE A 48 -23.97 -46.97 -12.37
C ILE A 48 -22.45 -47.17 -12.23
N ALA A 49 -21.96 -48.41 -12.16
CA ALA A 49 -20.54 -48.70 -12.07
C ALA A 49 -19.80 -48.25 -13.34
N ILE A 50 -20.36 -48.48 -14.53
CA ILE A 50 -19.80 -48.02 -15.80
C ILE A 50 -19.81 -46.49 -15.87
N ILE A 51 -20.91 -45.84 -15.48
CA ILE A 51 -20.99 -44.37 -15.38
C ILE A 51 -19.97 -43.85 -14.37
N GLY A 52 -19.79 -44.54 -13.24
CA GLY A 52 -18.82 -44.19 -12.20
C GLY A 52 -17.38 -44.33 -12.67
N VAL A 53 -17.04 -45.41 -13.39
CA VAL A 53 -15.71 -45.61 -14.00
C VAL A 53 -15.48 -44.61 -15.13
N PHE A 54 -16.50 -44.31 -15.93
CA PHE A 54 -16.44 -43.28 -16.97
C PHE A 54 -16.25 -41.89 -16.35
N ALA A 55 -17.08 -41.50 -15.38
CA ALA A 55 -16.93 -40.25 -14.65
C ALA A 55 -15.58 -40.15 -13.94
N TYR A 56 -15.09 -41.24 -13.35
CA TYR A 56 -13.77 -41.25 -12.73
C TYR A 56 -12.65 -41.06 -13.75
N SER A 57 -12.70 -41.77 -14.87
CA SER A 57 -11.65 -41.77 -15.88
C SER A 57 -11.60 -40.48 -16.71
N TYR A 58 -12.78 -39.91 -17.03
CA TYR A 58 -12.91 -38.75 -17.91
C TYR A 58 -13.20 -37.43 -17.18
N LEU A 59 -13.59 -37.44 -15.89
CA LEU A 59 -13.84 -36.23 -15.11
C LEU A 59 -12.93 -36.12 -13.89
N VAL A 60 -12.92 -37.12 -13.00
CA VAL A 60 -12.23 -37.01 -11.70
C VAL A 60 -10.71 -37.07 -11.84
N ARG A 61 -10.18 -38.09 -12.50
CA ARG A 61 -8.73 -38.26 -12.67
C ARG A 61 -8.09 -37.10 -13.44
N PRO A 62 -8.68 -36.61 -14.56
CA PRO A 62 -8.13 -35.45 -15.25
C PRO A 62 -8.25 -34.15 -14.45
N ALA A 63 -9.34 -33.96 -13.69
CA ALA A 63 -9.50 -32.81 -12.80
C ALA A 63 -8.45 -32.79 -11.67
N LEU A 64 -8.12 -33.94 -11.09
CA LEU A 64 -7.04 -34.05 -10.09
C LEU A 64 -5.67 -33.72 -10.69
N ALA A 65 -5.43 -34.12 -11.94
CA ALA A 65 -4.19 -33.82 -12.65
C ALA A 65 -4.06 -32.31 -12.93
N LEU A 66 -5.13 -31.67 -13.39
CA LEU A 66 -5.20 -30.20 -13.52
C LEU A 66 -5.01 -29.49 -12.18
N TYR A 67 -5.64 -29.99 -11.12
CA TYR A 67 -5.45 -29.43 -9.77
C TYR A 67 -3.99 -29.50 -9.31
N SER A 68 -3.29 -30.60 -9.61
CA SER A 68 -1.87 -30.73 -9.34
C SER A 68 -1.04 -29.72 -10.15
N ALA A 69 -1.34 -29.55 -11.44
CA ALA A 69 -0.67 -28.58 -12.30
C ALA A 69 -0.92 -27.13 -11.82
N ALA A 70 -2.13 -26.81 -11.39
CA ALA A 70 -2.44 -25.51 -10.78
C ALA A 70 -1.69 -25.27 -9.46
N ASN A 71 -1.49 -26.30 -8.63
CA ASN A 71 -0.67 -26.18 -7.42
C ASN A 71 0.81 -25.95 -7.73
N ILE A 72 1.32 -26.50 -8.84
CA ILE A 72 2.69 -26.21 -9.31
C ILE A 72 2.80 -24.73 -9.67
N LEU A 73 1.84 -24.19 -10.42
CA LEU A 73 1.80 -22.75 -10.75
C LEU A 73 1.73 -21.89 -9.49
N LYS A 74 0.90 -22.27 -8.50
CA LYS A 74 0.86 -21.57 -7.21
C LYS A 74 2.24 -21.56 -6.52
N SER A 75 2.99 -22.66 -6.59
CA SER A 75 4.35 -22.72 -6.06
C SER A 75 5.32 -21.85 -6.85
N ASP A 76 5.19 -21.81 -8.18
CA ASP A 76 6.01 -20.96 -9.02
C ASP A 76 5.73 -19.47 -8.76
N THR A 77 4.47 -19.06 -8.55
CA THR A 77 4.11 -17.70 -8.14
C THR A 77 4.76 -17.31 -6.81
N ALA A 78 4.82 -18.22 -5.83
CA ALA A 78 5.52 -17.96 -4.58
C ALA A 78 7.03 -17.71 -4.80
N LYS A 79 7.66 -18.49 -5.70
CA LYS A 79 9.08 -18.33 -6.06
C LYS A 79 9.35 -17.04 -6.83
N ILE A 80 8.43 -16.60 -7.68
CA ILE A 80 8.50 -15.27 -8.31
C ILE A 80 8.52 -14.19 -7.21
N GLY A 81 7.65 -14.29 -6.22
CA GLY A 81 7.63 -13.39 -5.06
C GLY A 81 8.95 -13.40 -4.27
N GLU A 82 9.50 -14.58 -4.01
CA GLU A 82 10.81 -14.74 -3.34
C GLU A 82 11.95 -14.11 -4.16
N ALA A 83 11.98 -14.31 -5.48
CA ALA A 83 13.01 -13.75 -6.36
C ALA A 83 12.96 -12.20 -6.36
N LEU A 84 11.75 -11.62 -6.40
CA LEU A 84 11.56 -10.17 -6.31
C LEU A 84 12.00 -9.62 -4.94
N GLN A 85 11.63 -10.28 -3.84
CA GLN A 85 12.04 -9.89 -2.49
C GLN A 85 13.56 -9.94 -2.32
N ASN A 86 14.19 -10.97 -2.88
CA ASN A 86 15.64 -11.15 -2.85
C ASN A 86 16.38 -10.35 -3.92
N ARG A 87 15.66 -9.58 -4.76
CA ARG A 87 16.23 -8.75 -5.83
C ARG A 87 17.09 -9.56 -6.82
N ASP A 88 16.74 -10.82 -7.04
CA ASP A 88 17.50 -11.75 -7.88
C ASP A 88 16.82 -11.91 -9.24
N LEU A 89 17.26 -11.12 -10.23
CA LEU A 89 16.71 -11.15 -11.59
C LEU A 89 17.04 -12.46 -12.31
N VAL A 90 18.17 -13.10 -11.97
CA VAL A 90 18.55 -14.40 -12.55
C VAL A 90 17.58 -15.49 -12.09
N ALA A 91 17.27 -15.52 -10.80
CA ALA A 91 16.27 -16.44 -10.25
C ALA A 91 14.86 -16.13 -10.76
N LEU A 92 14.54 -14.85 -10.96
CA LEU A 92 13.28 -14.41 -11.54
C LEU A 92 13.10 -14.96 -12.96
N ASP A 93 14.03 -14.69 -13.88
CA ASP A 93 13.94 -15.16 -15.27
C ASP A 93 13.86 -16.69 -15.36
N ALA A 94 14.70 -17.41 -14.60
CA ALA A 94 14.65 -18.86 -14.53
C ALA A 94 13.28 -19.38 -14.08
N THR A 95 12.67 -18.71 -13.09
CA THR A 95 11.34 -19.07 -12.58
C THR A 95 10.24 -18.69 -13.57
N LEU A 96 10.33 -17.55 -14.25
CA LEU A 96 9.39 -17.14 -15.30
C LEU A 96 9.39 -18.15 -16.47
N ASN A 97 10.57 -18.55 -16.95
CA ASN A 97 10.73 -19.57 -17.99
C ASN A 97 10.10 -20.91 -17.58
N LYS A 98 10.33 -21.35 -16.34
CA LYS A 98 9.71 -22.55 -15.80
C LYS A 98 8.19 -22.42 -15.71
N THR A 99 7.70 -21.28 -15.23
CA THR A 99 6.26 -20.98 -15.10
C THR A 99 5.57 -21.01 -16.46
N GLU A 100 6.19 -20.40 -17.49
CA GLU A 100 5.68 -20.39 -18.85
C GLU A 100 5.53 -21.82 -19.40
N ASN A 101 6.52 -22.68 -19.19
CA ASN A 101 6.48 -24.07 -19.60
C ASN A 101 5.42 -24.88 -18.84
N ASN A 102 5.26 -24.64 -17.53
CA ASN A 102 4.21 -25.25 -16.74
C ASN A 102 2.81 -24.79 -17.18
N LEU A 103 2.67 -23.53 -17.59
CA LEU A 103 1.44 -22.96 -18.11
C LEU A 103 1.08 -23.55 -19.49
N LYS A 104 2.07 -23.73 -20.38
CA LYS A 104 1.91 -24.47 -21.65
C LYS A 104 1.47 -25.91 -21.40
N SER A 105 2.10 -26.57 -20.43
CA SER A 105 1.75 -27.95 -20.04
C SER A 105 0.33 -28.04 -19.47
N LEU A 106 -0.08 -27.06 -18.64
CA LEU A 106 -1.44 -26.96 -18.12
C LEU A 106 -2.46 -26.78 -19.26
N ARG A 107 -2.19 -25.88 -20.21
CA ARG A 107 -3.03 -25.65 -21.39
C ARG A 107 -3.23 -26.93 -22.19
N GLN A 108 -2.14 -27.63 -22.50
CA GLN A 108 -2.20 -28.89 -23.25
C GLN A 108 -2.96 -29.97 -22.48
N GLN A 109 -2.65 -30.16 -21.20
CA GLN A 109 -3.33 -31.16 -20.37
C GLN A 109 -4.83 -30.88 -20.25
N ARG A 110 -5.22 -29.61 -20.15
CA ARG A 110 -6.62 -29.19 -20.15
C ARG A 110 -7.28 -29.53 -21.49
N GLU A 111 -6.66 -29.22 -22.62
CA GLU A 111 -7.21 -29.56 -23.95
C GLU A 111 -7.36 -31.08 -24.11
N ASP A 112 -6.35 -31.86 -23.75
CA ASP A 112 -6.39 -33.33 -23.85
C ASP A 112 -7.49 -33.95 -22.96
N SER A 113 -7.73 -33.34 -21.79
CA SER A 113 -8.65 -33.87 -20.77
C SER A 113 -10.09 -33.40 -20.96
N PHE A 114 -10.25 -32.13 -21.34
CA PHE A 114 -11.52 -31.42 -21.33
C PHE A 114 -11.82 -30.73 -22.66
N GLY A 115 -11.07 -30.96 -23.74
CA GLY A 115 -11.37 -30.38 -25.06
C GLY A 115 -12.79 -30.71 -25.57
N TRP A 116 -13.35 -31.85 -25.13
CA TRP A 116 -14.74 -32.22 -25.38
C TRP A 116 -15.77 -31.22 -24.81
N ALA A 117 -15.40 -30.42 -23.80
CA ALA A 117 -16.27 -29.44 -23.14
C ALA A 117 -16.52 -28.19 -23.99
N LYS A 118 -15.65 -27.90 -24.96
CA LYS A 118 -15.64 -26.67 -25.75
C LYS A 118 -17.00 -26.34 -26.39
N ASP A 119 -17.65 -27.34 -26.96
CA ASP A 119 -18.90 -27.18 -27.71
C ASP A 119 -20.14 -27.70 -26.95
N LYS A 120 -20.01 -27.96 -25.63
CA LYS A 120 -21.08 -28.55 -24.82
C LYS A 120 -21.72 -27.50 -23.91
N THR A 121 -22.94 -27.12 -24.25
CA THR A 121 -23.76 -26.17 -23.47
C THR A 121 -24.40 -26.78 -22.23
N MET A 122 -24.36 -28.11 -22.08
CA MET A 122 -24.93 -28.80 -20.93
C MET A 122 -24.23 -28.34 -19.63
N PHE A 123 -25.02 -27.89 -18.65
CA PHE A 123 -24.54 -27.35 -17.38
C PHE A 123 -23.55 -26.17 -17.48
N ARG A 124 -23.54 -25.43 -18.61
CA ARG A 124 -22.62 -24.29 -18.86
C ARG A 124 -21.14 -24.66 -18.78
N ILE A 125 -20.79 -25.93 -19.02
CA ILE A 125 -19.41 -26.45 -18.94
C ILE A 125 -18.48 -25.77 -19.96
N ASN A 126 -19.00 -25.43 -21.15
CA ASN A 126 -18.27 -24.64 -22.15
C ASN A 126 -17.80 -23.26 -21.63
N GLU A 127 -18.56 -22.61 -20.74
CA GLU A 127 -18.18 -21.32 -20.17
C GLU A 127 -17.01 -21.44 -19.20
N TYR A 128 -16.95 -22.51 -18.40
CA TYR A 128 -15.79 -22.78 -17.53
C TYR A 128 -14.56 -23.17 -18.34
N TYR A 129 -14.78 -23.89 -19.47
CA TYR A 129 -13.70 -24.18 -20.41
C TYR A 129 -13.11 -22.89 -21.00
N ALA A 130 -13.96 -21.99 -21.49
CA ALA A 130 -13.54 -20.69 -22.03
C ALA A 130 -12.81 -19.84 -20.99
N ASP A 131 -13.33 -19.74 -19.77
CA ASP A 131 -12.66 -19.03 -18.68
C ASP A 131 -11.29 -19.59 -18.34
N SER A 132 -11.14 -20.91 -18.33
CA SER A 132 -9.83 -21.51 -18.08
C SER A 132 -8.81 -21.12 -19.13
N GLU A 133 -9.21 -20.88 -20.38
CA GLU A 133 -8.32 -20.36 -21.41
C GLU A 133 -7.97 -18.89 -21.17
N ARG A 134 -8.94 -18.07 -20.75
CA ARG A 134 -8.71 -16.67 -20.37
C ARG A 134 -7.75 -16.53 -19.20
N PHE A 135 -7.89 -17.34 -18.15
CA PHE A 135 -6.94 -17.37 -17.04
C PHE A 135 -5.53 -17.80 -17.48
N ILE A 136 -5.42 -18.72 -18.43
CA ILE A 136 -4.13 -19.13 -18.98
C ILE A 136 -3.52 -18.02 -19.84
N ASN A 137 -4.31 -17.34 -20.69
CA ASN A 137 -3.87 -16.16 -21.45
C ASN A 137 -3.37 -15.05 -20.51
N ALA A 138 -4.16 -14.72 -19.48
CA ALA A 138 -3.78 -13.80 -18.42
C ALA A 138 -2.45 -14.18 -17.77
N GLY A 139 -2.22 -15.48 -17.49
CA GLY A 139 -0.95 -15.97 -16.98
C GLY A 139 0.23 -15.75 -17.93
N PHE A 140 0.04 -15.95 -19.24
CA PHE A 140 1.07 -15.66 -20.24
C PHE A 140 1.37 -14.16 -20.33
N TYR A 141 0.34 -13.32 -20.38
CA TYR A 141 0.52 -11.87 -20.37
C TYR A 141 1.17 -11.35 -19.09
N ALA A 142 0.89 -11.96 -17.93
CA ALA A 142 1.58 -11.64 -16.68
C ALA A 142 3.09 -11.96 -16.74
N ILE A 143 3.47 -13.11 -17.32
CA ILE A 143 4.88 -13.46 -17.54
C ILE A 143 5.53 -12.47 -18.50
N GLU A 144 4.86 -12.10 -19.59
CA GLU A 144 5.34 -11.10 -20.53
C GLU A 144 5.50 -9.72 -19.88
N ALA A 145 4.53 -9.28 -19.07
CA ALA A 145 4.60 -8.02 -18.33
C ALA A 145 5.81 -7.98 -17.40
N MET A 146 6.08 -9.08 -16.68
CA MET A 146 7.26 -9.20 -15.81
C MET A 146 8.56 -9.12 -16.60
N ARG A 147 8.63 -9.73 -17.79
CA ARG A 147 9.80 -9.63 -18.68
C ARG A 147 10.00 -8.22 -19.24
N GLU A 148 8.92 -7.53 -19.61
CA GLU A 148 9.02 -6.13 -20.01
C GLU A 148 9.49 -5.27 -18.82
N ALA A 149 8.97 -5.51 -17.62
CA ALA A 149 9.40 -4.80 -16.42
C ALA A 149 10.88 -5.05 -16.09
N GLU A 150 11.36 -6.28 -16.26
CA GLU A 150 12.77 -6.61 -16.13
C GLU A 150 13.64 -5.79 -17.10
N LYS A 151 13.25 -5.67 -18.38
CA LYS A 151 13.98 -4.85 -19.36
C LYS A 151 14.04 -3.38 -18.97
N VAL A 152 12.97 -2.86 -18.36
CA VAL A 152 12.91 -1.45 -17.90
C VAL A 152 13.87 -1.22 -16.73
N VAL A 153 14.00 -2.19 -15.83
CA VAL A 153 14.79 -2.03 -14.60
C VAL A 153 16.26 -2.45 -14.79
N LEU A 154 16.55 -3.35 -15.74
CA LEU A 154 17.90 -3.87 -16.00
C LEU A 154 18.98 -2.80 -16.20
N PRO A 155 18.76 -1.70 -16.95
CA PRO A 155 19.75 -0.62 -17.09
C PRO A 155 20.12 0.04 -15.76
N PHE A 156 19.30 -0.16 -14.73
CA PHE A 156 19.43 0.42 -13.41
C PHE A 156 19.65 -0.63 -12.32
N ALA A 157 20.03 -1.86 -12.71
CA ALA A 157 20.21 -2.95 -11.77
C ALA A 157 21.21 -2.64 -10.66
N ASP A 158 22.34 -2.02 -10.99
CA ASP A 158 23.36 -1.61 -10.00
C ASP A 158 22.78 -0.58 -9.00
N ALA A 159 22.06 0.41 -9.52
CA ALA A 159 21.39 1.45 -8.74
C ALA A 159 20.30 0.90 -7.81
N ALA A 160 19.54 -0.09 -8.27
CA ALA A 160 18.49 -0.75 -7.51
C ALA A 160 19.01 -1.90 -6.60
N GLY A 161 20.32 -2.19 -6.65
CA GLY A 161 20.95 -3.28 -5.91
C GLY A 161 20.40 -4.64 -6.32
N LEU A 162 20.16 -4.85 -7.62
CA LEU A 162 19.66 -6.09 -8.19
C LEU A 162 20.81 -7.00 -8.59
N LYS A 163 20.65 -8.28 -8.29
CA LYS A 163 21.57 -9.32 -8.77
C LYS A 163 21.21 -9.68 -10.21
N VAL A 164 22.12 -9.39 -11.13
CA VAL A 164 21.96 -9.61 -12.58
C VAL A 164 22.86 -10.69 -13.16
N SER A 165 23.83 -11.18 -12.37
CA SER A 165 24.73 -12.25 -12.78
C SER A 165 24.85 -13.32 -11.70
N ALA A 166 25.08 -14.57 -12.12
CA ALA A 166 25.16 -15.72 -11.20
C ALA A 166 26.37 -15.64 -10.26
N ASP A 167 27.42 -14.93 -10.69
CA ASP A 167 28.70 -14.82 -9.99
C ASP A 167 28.78 -13.58 -9.08
N GLN A 168 27.76 -12.71 -9.10
CA GLN A 168 27.64 -11.56 -8.21
C GLN A 168 27.13 -12.02 -6.83
N GLU A 169 27.90 -11.73 -5.78
CA GLU A 169 27.32 -11.62 -4.44
C GLU A 169 26.35 -10.43 -4.44
N VAL A 170 25.21 -10.53 -3.73
CA VAL A 170 24.23 -9.44 -3.63
C VAL A 170 25.00 -8.20 -3.17
N PRO A 171 24.98 -7.08 -3.93
CA PRO A 171 25.77 -5.91 -3.58
C PRO A 171 25.48 -5.52 -2.12
N GLU A 172 26.49 -5.52 -1.26
CA GLU A 172 26.39 -4.86 0.04
C GLU A 172 26.02 -3.41 -0.26
N GLN A 173 24.79 -3.02 0.07
CA GLN A 173 24.32 -1.67 -0.20
C GLN A 173 25.29 -0.65 0.44
N GLU A 174 25.88 0.20 -0.39
CA GLU A 174 26.02 1.61 -0.04
C GLU A 174 24.64 2.05 0.47
N GLY A 175 24.58 2.66 1.65
CA GLY A 175 23.41 2.67 2.55
C GLY A 175 22.00 2.81 1.93
N LEU A 176 20.98 2.41 2.70
CA LEU A 176 19.57 2.47 2.30
C LEU A 176 19.16 3.82 1.67
N MET A 177 19.81 4.91 2.07
CA MET A 177 19.57 6.25 1.55
C MET A 177 20.10 6.45 0.14
N GLU A 178 21.34 6.01 -0.12
CA GLU A 178 21.97 6.07 -1.44
C GLU A 178 21.17 5.22 -2.45
N ALA A 179 20.75 4.01 -2.03
CA ALA A 179 19.88 3.15 -2.85
C ALA A 179 18.51 3.81 -3.13
N PHE A 180 17.90 4.44 -2.13
CA PHE A 180 16.63 5.15 -2.29
C PHE A 180 16.75 6.35 -3.25
N GLN A 181 17.80 7.15 -3.10
CA GLN A 181 18.08 8.30 -3.99
C GLN A 181 18.32 7.84 -5.42
N SER A 182 19.11 6.78 -5.59
CA SER A 182 19.40 6.19 -6.89
C SER A 182 18.11 5.72 -7.57
N TRP A 183 17.26 4.98 -6.85
CA TRP A 183 15.94 4.56 -7.33
C TRP A 183 15.03 5.73 -7.71
N ILE A 184 14.93 6.78 -6.88
CA ILE A 184 14.11 7.95 -7.22
C ILE A 184 14.65 8.64 -8.47
N SER A 185 15.97 8.75 -8.62
CA SER A 185 16.58 9.46 -9.74
C SER A 185 16.24 8.87 -11.10
N ILE A 186 15.98 7.55 -11.16
CA ILE A 186 15.68 6.80 -12.39
C ILE A 186 14.18 6.62 -12.65
N MET A 187 13.31 7.02 -11.71
CA MET A 187 11.86 6.90 -11.87
C MET A 187 11.32 7.53 -13.17
N PRO A 188 11.82 8.70 -13.64
CA PRO A 188 11.36 9.29 -14.89
C PRO A 188 11.69 8.42 -16.12
N GLU A 189 12.88 7.83 -16.15
CA GLU A 189 13.30 6.92 -17.22
C GLU A 189 12.48 5.63 -17.18
N VAL A 190 12.24 5.08 -15.98
CA VAL A 190 11.35 3.94 -15.78
C VAL A 190 9.96 4.25 -16.35
N ALA A 191 9.37 5.40 -15.98
CA ALA A 191 8.07 5.82 -16.48
C ALA A 191 8.04 5.90 -18.02
N GLY A 192 9.12 6.39 -18.65
CA GLY A 192 9.23 6.48 -20.10
C GLY A 192 9.27 5.14 -20.84
N GLN A 193 9.67 4.07 -20.15
CA GLN A 193 9.80 2.73 -20.74
C GLN A 193 8.68 1.76 -20.30
N MET A 194 7.76 2.20 -19.43
CA MET A 194 6.67 1.37 -18.92
C MET A 194 5.58 1.03 -19.94
N ASP A 195 5.58 1.63 -21.13
CA ASP A 195 4.51 1.41 -22.12
C ASP A 195 4.35 -0.07 -22.50
N GLY A 196 5.47 -0.79 -22.65
CA GLY A 196 5.45 -2.23 -22.88
C GLY A 196 4.84 -3.00 -21.70
N VAL A 197 5.15 -2.61 -20.46
CA VAL A 197 4.58 -3.24 -19.26
C VAL A 197 3.07 -2.99 -19.19
N ILE A 198 2.65 -1.74 -19.39
CA ILE A 198 1.25 -1.31 -19.35
C ILE A 198 0.43 -2.06 -20.40
N GLU A 199 0.94 -2.16 -21.64
CA GLU A 199 0.27 -2.90 -22.71
C GLU A 199 0.02 -4.37 -22.30
N LYS A 200 1.00 -5.03 -21.68
CA LYS A 200 0.85 -6.43 -21.25
C LYS A 200 -0.12 -6.56 -20.08
N VAL A 201 -0.08 -5.64 -19.12
CA VAL A 201 -1.01 -5.64 -17.98
C VAL A 201 -2.44 -5.37 -18.45
N SER A 202 -2.64 -4.46 -19.39
CA SER A 202 -3.94 -4.17 -20.01
C SER A 202 -4.58 -5.42 -20.63
N LYS A 203 -3.81 -6.20 -21.40
CA LYS A 203 -4.28 -7.48 -21.97
C LYS A 203 -4.71 -8.50 -20.92
N ILE A 204 -4.14 -8.47 -19.71
CA ILE A 204 -4.64 -9.29 -18.60
C ILE A 204 -6.03 -8.82 -18.20
N GLY A 205 -6.23 -7.51 -18.05
CA GLY A 205 -7.52 -6.89 -17.79
C GLY A 205 -8.57 -7.28 -18.83
N GLU A 206 -8.26 -7.15 -20.13
CA GLU A 206 -9.15 -7.50 -21.25
C GLU A 206 -9.62 -8.98 -21.19
N GLU A 207 -8.70 -9.91 -20.92
CA GLU A 207 -9.03 -11.33 -20.79
C GLU A 207 -9.94 -11.60 -19.59
N LEU A 208 -9.65 -10.98 -18.44
CA LEU A 208 -10.39 -11.20 -17.20
C LEU A 208 -11.72 -10.46 -17.14
N GLU A 209 -11.88 -9.34 -17.85
CA GLU A 209 -13.10 -8.53 -17.85
C GLU A 209 -14.33 -9.35 -18.30
N THR A 210 -14.09 -10.20 -19.29
CA THR A 210 -15.11 -11.05 -19.91
C THR A 210 -15.59 -12.22 -19.02
N ILE A 211 -14.97 -12.42 -17.86
CA ILE A 211 -15.32 -13.48 -16.90
C ILE A 211 -16.52 -13.05 -16.05
N ASP A 212 -17.58 -13.86 -16.11
CA ASP A 212 -18.71 -13.81 -15.18
C ASP A 212 -18.27 -14.39 -13.83
N THR A 213 -18.25 -13.59 -12.77
CA THR A 213 -17.77 -13.99 -11.44
C THR A 213 -18.83 -14.71 -10.61
N ASP A 214 -20.12 -14.56 -10.94
CA ASP A 214 -21.23 -15.12 -10.17
C ASP A 214 -21.30 -16.65 -10.27
N LYS A 215 -20.71 -17.22 -11.33
CA LYS A 215 -20.62 -18.68 -11.52
C LYS A 215 -19.62 -19.36 -10.57
N TYR A 216 -18.71 -18.61 -9.95
CA TYR A 216 -17.75 -19.16 -9.00
C TYR A 216 -18.32 -19.16 -7.56
N PRO A 217 -17.98 -20.17 -6.74
CA PRO A 217 -18.41 -20.20 -5.34
C PRO A 217 -17.74 -19.09 -4.52
N GLU A 218 -18.42 -18.62 -3.47
CA GLU A 218 -17.85 -17.63 -2.54
C GLU A 218 -16.53 -18.09 -1.94
N SER A 219 -16.47 -19.35 -1.49
CA SER A 219 -15.25 -19.96 -1.00
C SER A 219 -15.11 -21.42 -1.40
N PHE A 220 -13.86 -21.87 -1.49
CA PHE A 220 -13.52 -23.27 -1.68
C PHE A 220 -12.37 -23.63 -0.75
N ARG A 221 -12.59 -24.61 0.14
CA ARG A 221 -11.61 -25.08 1.15
C ARG A 221 -10.99 -23.94 1.97
N GLY A 222 -11.80 -22.96 2.36
CA GLY A 222 -11.36 -21.80 3.14
C GLY A 222 -10.70 -20.68 2.32
N THR A 223 -10.57 -20.84 0.99
CA THR A 223 -10.08 -19.77 0.10
C THR A 223 -11.27 -19.01 -0.48
N PRO A 224 -11.34 -17.68 -0.37
CA PRO A 224 -12.42 -16.88 -0.97
C PRO A 224 -12.21 -16.73 -2.49
N ILE A 225 -12.79 -17.63 -3.29
CA ILE A 225 -12.50 -17.72 -4.73
C ILE A 225 -13.11 -16.55 -5.49
N ARG A 226 -14.42 -16.29 -5.30
CA ARG A 226 -15.13 -15.23 -6.02
C ARG A 226 -14.51 -13.86 -5.75
N GLU A 227 -14.24 -13.56 -4.48
CA GLU A 227 -13.65 -12.28 -4.06
C GLU A 227 -12.25 -12.08 -4.67
N ASN A 228 -11.40 -13.11 -4.68
CA ASN A 228 -10.08 -13.02 -5.31
C ASN A 228 -10.17 -12.76 -6.82
N ILE A 229 -11.11 -13.41 -7.51
CA ILE A 229 -11.31 -13.18 -8.96
C ILE A 229 -11.80 -11.75 -9.20
N VAL A 230 -12.77 -11.28 -8.42
CA VAL A 230 -13.28 -9.90 -8.50
C VAL A 230 -12.15 -8.90 -8.25
N PHE A 231 -11.35 -9.10 -7.19
CA PHE A 231 -10.23 -8.22 -6.87
C PHE A 231 -9.21 -8.14 -8.02
N ILE A 232 -8.78 -9.28 -8.56
CA ILE A 232 -7.81 -9.32 -9.67
C ILE A 232 -8.42 -8.68 -10.92
N LYS A 233 -9.66 -9.03 -11.24
CA LYS A 233 -10.40 -8.48 -12.39
C LYS A 233 -10.47 -6.96 -12.31
N ASP A 234 -11.03 -6.43 -11.22
CA ASP A 234 -11.26 -4.99 -11.05
C ASP A 234 -9.95 -4.20 -10.96
N THR A 235 -8.89 -4.80 -10.41
CA THR A 235 -7.59 -4.15 -10.33
C THR A 235 -6.91 -4.07 -11.69
N LEU A 236 -6.94 -5.15 -12.46
CA LEU A 236 -6.21 -5.24 -13.74
C LEU A 236 -6.99 -4.65 -14.92
N SER A 237 -8.33 -4.71 -14.91
CA SER A 237 -9.15 -4.08 -15.95
C SER A 237 -9.07 -2.55 -15.93
N ARG A 238 -8.65 -1.97 -14.80
CA ARG A 238 -8.48 -0.53 -14.61
C ARG A 238 -7.02 -0.09 -14.70
N ALA A 239 -6.11 -0.98 -15.09
CA ALA A 239 -4.69 -0.67 -15.16
C ALA A 239 -4.39 0.50 -16.13
N ASP A 240 -5.10 0.57 -17.26
CA ASP A 240 -4.95 1.65 -18.23
C ASP A 240 -5.44 3.00 -17.71
N ASP A 241 -6.42 3.01 -16.80
CA ASP A 241 -6.90 4.24 -16.18
C ASP A 241 -5.83 4.82 -15.23
N TYR A 242 -5.11 3.95 -14.51
CA TYR A 242 -4.10 4.36 -13.52
C TYR A 242 -2.71 4.56 -14.11
N ALA A 243 -2.41 3.94 -15.25
CA ALA A 243 -1.08 3.96 -15.84
C ALA A 243 -0.57 5.38 -16.18
N PRO A 244 -1.38 6.29 -16.79
CA PRO A 244 -0.97 7.67 -17.02
C PRO A 244 -0.62 8.40 -15.72
N ASP A 245 -1.45 8.24 -14.68
CA ASP A 245 -1.26 8.86 -13.38
C ASP A 245 0.02 8.35 -12.70
N LEU A 246 0.30 7.04 -12.79
CA LEU A 246 1.52 6.45 -12.25
C LEU A 246 2.77 6.95 -12.99
N LYS A 247 2.73 7.02 -14.33
CA LYS A 247 3.82 7.60 -15.13
C LYS A 247 4.06 9.06 -14.77
N GLN A 248 2.99 9.83 -14.59
CA GLN A 248 3.08 11.22 -14.16
C GLN A 248 3.67 11.32 -12.74
N ALA A 249 3.24 10.48 -11.80
CA ALA A 249 3.77 10.43 -10.45
C ALA A 249 5.27 10.14 -10.45
N PHE A 250 5.73 9.13 -11.19
CA PHE A 250 7.16 8.80 -11.33
C PHE A 250 7.98 9.92 -11.95
N THR A 251 7.35 10.78 -12.77
CA THR A 251 8.00 11.97 -13.33
C THR A 251 8.08 13.15 -12.33
N ILE A 252 7.07 13.28 -11.45
CA ILE A 252 6.92 14.41 -10.53
C ILE A 252 7.64 14.16 -9.20
N ILE A 253 7.54 12.93 -8.64
CA ILE A 253 8.09 12.56 -7.34
C ILE A 253 9.57 12.95 -7.18
N PRO A 254 10.48 12.66 -8.15
CA PRO A 254 11.89 13.01 -8.01
C PRO A 254 12.09 14.53 -7.87
N ARG A 255 11.29 15.33 -8.58
CA ARG A 255 11.33 16.79 -8.49
C ARG A 255 10.76 17.28 -7.17
N ILE A 256 9.71 16.65 -6.65
CA ILE A 256 9.16 16.98 -5.32
C ILE A 256 10.22 16.70 -4.26
N LEU A 257 10.88 15.55 -4.33
CA LEU A 257 11.91 15.13 -3.39
C LEU A 257 13.27 15.82 -3.59
N ALA A 258 13.37 16.75 -4.54
CA ALA A 258 14.60 17.45 -4.88
C ALA A 258 15.79 16.52 -5.18
N VAL A 259 15.54 15.39 -5.82
CA VAL A 259 16.58 14.48 -6.32
C VAL A 259 17.05 14.99 -7.68
N GLY A 260 18.36 15.24 -7.82
CA GLY A 260 18.92 15.79 -9.05
C GLY A 260 18.59 17.26 -9.31
N THR A 261 18.04 17.97 -8.31
CA THR A 261 17.75 19.41 -8.38
C THR A 261 18.38 20.14 -7.19
N PRO A 262 18.49 21.48 -7.23
CA PRO A 262 18.82 22.25 -6.04
C PRO A 262 17.85 21.97 -4.88
N VAL A 263 18.31 22.26 -3.65
CA VAL A 263 17.51 22.18 -2.43
C VAL A 263 16.23 22.99 -2.60
N LYS A 264 15.09 22.39 -2.23
CA LYS A 264 13.78 23.05 -2.29
C LYS A 264 13.22 23.27 -0.90
N ARG A 265 12.54 24.40 -0.67
CA ARG A 265 11.75 24.65 0.54
C ARG A 265 10.27 24.50 0.23
N TYR A 266 9.58 23.64 0.95
CA TYR A 266 8.13 23.53 0.86
C TYR A 266 7.45 24.14 2.07
N MET A 267 6.21 24.57 1.85
CA MET A 267 5.27 24.92 2.91
C MET A 267 4.21 23.84 3.03
N ILE A 268 3.85 23.49 4.26
CA ILE A 268 2.59 22.81 4.54
C ILE A 268 1.67 23.81 5.26
N ILE A 269 0.49 24.03 4.70
CA ILE A 269 -0.57 24.84 5.29
C ILE A 269 -1.59 23.91 5.95
N MET A 270 -1.92 24.20 7.19
CA MET A 270 -2.94 23.47 7.93
C MET A 270 -4.29 24.16 7.82
N GLN A 271 -5.30 23.39 7.43
CA GLN A 271 -6.66 23.87 7.24
C GLN A 271 -7.59 23.29 8.30
N ASN A 272 -8.28 24.17 9.02
CA ASN A 272 -9.34 23.79 9.94
C ASN A 272 -10.65 23.61 9.19
N ASP A 273 -11.03 22.36 8.96
CA ASP A 273 -12.26 21.95 8.28
C ASP A 273 -13.54 22.31 9.07
N LYS A 274 -13.44 22.62 10.38
CA LYS A 274 -14.59 23.13 11.17
C LYS A 274 -14.89 24.59 10.93
N GLU A 275 -13.93 25.34 10.41
CA GLU A 275 -14.13 26.70 9.98
C GLU A 275 -13.99 26.76 8.46
N ILE A 276 -15.04 26.28 7.77
CA ILE A 276 -14.96 25.97 6.35
C ILE A 276 -14.60 27.19 5.50
N ARG A 277 -13.72 26.94 4.53
CA ARG A 277 -13.36 27.85 3.45
C ARG A 277 -13.32 27.05 2.14
N PRO A 278 -13.43 27.69 0.97
CA PRO A 278 -13.48 27.00 -0.33
C PRO A 278 -12.36 25.99 -0.60
N THR A 279 -11.15 26.19 -0.08
CA THR A 279 -10.04 25.23 -0.26
C THR A 279 -9.99 24.11 0.78
N GLY A 280 -10.99 23.96 1.65
CA GLY A 280 -11.06 22.88 2.65
C GLY A 280 -11.03 23.33 4.12
N GLY A 281 -10.91 24.62 4.40
CA GLY A 281 -10.93 25.14 5.78
C GLY A 281 -10.08 26.38 6.00
N PHE A 282 -10.23 27.01 7.17
CA PHE A 282 -9.47 28.19 7.57
C PHE A 282 -7.98 27.85 7.73
N MET A 283 -7.10 28.67 7.14
CA MET A 283 -5.66 28.46 7.21
C MET A 283 -5.14 28.90 8.58
N THR A 284 -4.95 27.95 9.48
CA THR A 284 -4.62 28.24 10.90
C THR A 284 -3.14 28.49 11.11
N ASN A 285 -2.29 27.70 10.46
CA ASN A 285 -0.85 27.75 10.62
C ASN A 285 -0.18 27.18 9.37
N TYR A 286 1.13 27.40 9.30
CA TYR A 286 1.96 26.79 8.30
C TYR A 286 3.29 26.32 8.91
N ALA A 287 3.87 25.31 8.28
CA ALA A 287 5.24 24.89 8.52
C ALA A 287 6.02 24.97 7.21
N THR A 288 7.31 25.31 7.28
CA THR A 288 8.21 25.18 6.13
C THR A 288 9.36 24.27 6.47
N PHE A 289 9.82 23.52 5.48
CA PHE A 289 10.95 22.61 5.59
C PHE A 289 11.70 22.58 4.27
N LYS A 290 13.00 22.28 4.33
CA LYS A 290 13.79 22.02 3.13
C LYS A 290 13.90 20.53 2.86
N ILE A 291 13.99 20.19 1.59
CA ILE A 291 14.34 18.85 1.12
C ILE A 291 15.47 18.94 0.12
N ALA A 292 16.43 18.02 0.23
CA ALA A 292 17.58 17.90 -0.63
C ALA A 292 17.84 16.42 -0.88
N ASN A 293 17.80 15.97 -2.14
CA ASN A 293 18.03 14.57 -2.51
C ASN A 293 17.20 13.59 -1.66
N GLY A 294 15.90 13.84 -1.51
CA GLY A 294 14.99 13.00 -0.73
C GLY A 294 15.11 13.13 0.79
N LEU A 295 16.06 13.92 1.29
CA LEU A 295 16.31 14.10 2.72
C LEU A 295 15.70 15.41 3.23
N LEU A 296 14.95 15.31 4.33
CA LEU A 296 14.48 16.47 5.08
C LEU A 296 15.65 17.16 5.79
N ASP A 297 15.77 18.47 5.59
CA ASP A 297 16.71 19.31 6.33
C ASP A 297 16.18 19.59 7.76
N SER A 298 17.12 19.87 8.65
CA SER A 298 16.88 20.45 9.98
C SER A 298 16.22 21.83 9.99
N ASP A 299 16.26 22.57 8.88
CA ASP A 299 15.66 23.90 8.68
C ASP A 299 14.12 23.82 8.60
N PHE A 300 13.52 23.52 9.74
CA PHE A 300 12.09 23.43 9.95
C PHE A 300 11.58 24.65 10.72
N THR A 301 10.64 25.39 10.14
CA THR A 301 9.95 26.51 10.79
C THR A 301 8.46 26.22 10.87
N SER A 302 7.80 26.67 11.94
CA SER A 302 6.36 26.56 12.09
C SER A 302 5.84 27.82 12.76
N LYS A 303 4.79 28.36 12.17
CA LYS A 303 4.22 29.65 12.55
C LYS A 303 2.72 29.63 12.41
N ASP A 304 2.11 30.46 13.24
CA ASP A 304 0.72 30.84 13.12
C ASP A 304 0.49 31.63 11.80
N MET A 305 -0.61 31.38 11.10
CA MET A 305 -0.88 32.04 9.81
C MET A 305 -0.98 33.56 9.94
N TYR A 306 -1.41 34.06 11.11
CA TYR A 306 -1.49 35.48 11.41
C TYR A 306 -0.11 36.16 11.42
N SER A 307 0.98 35.40 11.52
CA SER A 307 2.33 35.99 11.46
C SER A 307 2.62 36.67 10.12
N VAL A 308 2.02 36.20 9.02
CA VAL A 308 2.12 36.84 7.70
C VAL A 308 1.40 38.19 7.74
N ASP A 309 0.17 38.21 8.26
CA ASP A 309 -0.64 39.43 8.39
C ASP A 309 0.03 40.47 9.29
N LEU A 310 0.55 40.05 10.46
CA LEU A 310 1.28 40.94 11.38
C LEU A 310 2.52 41.57 10.73
N THR A 311 3.16 40.87 9.79
CA THR A 311 4.28 41.43 9.02
C THR A 311 3.79 42.46 8.02
N LEU A 312 2.65 42.21 7.37
CA LEU A 312 2.04 43.12 6.41
C LEU A 312 1.41 44.35 7.07
N ASP A 313 0.98 44.25 8.33
CA ASP A 313 0.47 45.37 9.12
C ASP A 313 1.51 46.52 9.22
N LEU A 314 2.81 46.20 9.14
CA LEU A 314 3.89 47.20 9.16
C LEU A 314 3.84 48.20 7.99
N ILE A 315 3.19 47.82 6.89
CA ILE A 315 3.04 48.67 5.69
C ILE A 315 1.58 49.09 5.45
N ASP A 316 0.65 48.72 6.33
CA ASP A 316 -0.79 48.97 6.17
C ASP A 316 -1.13 50.45 5.97
N ALA A 317 -0.43 51.34 6.66
CA ALA A 317 -0.62 52.78 6.51
C ALA A 317 -0.15 53.34 5.14
N THR A 318 0.58 52.56 4.36
CA THR A 318 1.25 53.00 3.12
C THR A 318 0.94 52.16 1.89
N TYR A 319 0.26 51.03 2.06
CA TYR A 319 -0.08 50.09 0.99
C TYR A 319 -1.58 49.86 0.96
N ASP A 320 -2.18 50.01 -0.22
CA ASP A 320 -3.60 49.78 -0.43
C ASP A 320 -3.86 48.28 -0.66
N PHE A 321 -4.32 47.59 0.38
CA PHE A 321 -4.65 46.17 0.33
C PHE A 321 -6.02 45.96 -0.34
N PRO A 322 -6.20 44.87 -1.10
CA PRO A 322 -7.48 44.63 -1.77
C PRO A 322 -8.61 44.41 -0.77
N ASP A 323 -9.80 44.87 -1.16
CA ASP A 323 -11.03 44.60 -0.43
C ASP A 323 -11.27 43.08 -0.32
N PRO A 324 -11.81 42.61 0.82
CA PRO A 324 -12.15 41.21 0.98
C PRO A 324 -13.35 40.84 0.10
N PRO A 325 -13.46 39.56 -0.31
CA PRO A 325 -14.66 39.09 -1.00
C PRO A 325 -15.93 39.43 -0.22
N ALA A 326 -17.00 39.80 -0.91
CA ALA A 326 -18.22 40.32 -0.29
C ALA A 326 -18.78 39.39 0.82
N ALA A 327 -18.65 38.07 0.65
CA ALA A 327 -19.05 37.10 1.67
C ALA A 327 -18.22 37.23 2.96
N TYR A 328 -16.91 37.43 2.86
CA TYR A 328 -16.03 37.58 4.01
C TYR A 328 -16.25 38.91 4.72
N SER A 329 -16.43 40.00 3.96
CA SER A 329 -16.83 41.29 4.54
C SER A 329 -18.16 41.19 5.30
N LYS A 330 -19.18 40.57 4.67
CA LYS A 330 -20.54 40.51 5.22
C LYS A 330 -20.68 39.57 6.42
N TYR A 331 -20.07 38.39 6.37
CA TYR A 331 -20.33 37.33 7.36
C TYR A 331 -19.19 37.13 8.36
N LEU A 332 -17.94 37.40 7.95
CA LEU A 332 -16.77 37.26 8.82
C LEU A 332 -16.28 38.61 9.36
N LEU A 333 -16.89 39.72 8.91
CA LEU A 333 -16.54 41.09 9.30
C LEU A 333 -15.04 41.39 9.07
N VAL A 334 -14.50 40.81 8.00
CA VAL A 334 -13.12 41.01 7.58
C VAL A 334 -13.01 42.39 6.94
N GLU A 335 -12.12 43.23 7.47
CA GLU A 335 -11.97 44.64 7.06
C GLU A 335 -11.13 44.81 5.79
N ARG A 336 -10.15 43.92 5.58
CA ARG A 336 -9.31 43.85 4.38
C ARG A 336 -8.99 42.40 4.04
N TRP A 337 -8.61 42.10 2.80
CA TRP A 337 -8.30 40.71 2.45
C TRP A 337 -6.94 40.26 3.04
N TYR A 338 -6.98 39.68 4.24
CA TYR A 338 -5.81 39.12 4.93
C TYR A 338 -5.26 37.86 4.25
N ALA A 339 -3.95 37.61 4.39
CA ALA A 339 -3.28 36.44 3.83
C ALA A 339 -3.90 35.12 4.33
N ARG A 340 -4.29 35.07 5.60
CA ARG A 340 -4.99 33.91 6.20
C ARG A 340 -6.34 33.58 5.54
N ASP A 341 -6.95 34.55 4.86
CA ASP A 341 -8.24 34.44 4.19
C ASP A 341 -8.07 34.40 2.65
N MET A 342 -6.85 34.28 2.11
CA MET A 342 -6.60 34.18 0.66
C MET A 342 -6.91 32.79 0.09
N ASN A 343 -7.97 32.17 0.58
CA ASN A 343 -8.43 30.86 0.14
C ASN A 343 -9.91 30.83 -0.26
N TYR A 344 -10.36 31.95 -0.84
CA TYR A 344 -11.73 32.15 -1.32
C TYR A 344 -12.04 31.46 -2.65
N SER A 345 -11.06 31.24 -3.52
CA SER A 345 -11.29 30.45 -4.73
C SER A 345 -11.36 28.97 -4.37
N PRO A 346 -12.36 28.21 -4.86
CA PRO A 346 -12.35 26.75 -4.71
C PRO A 346 -11.22 26.10 -5.53
N ASP A 347 -10.67 26.81 -6.53
CA ASP A 347 -9.45 26.39 -7.19
C ASP A 347 -8.24 26.67 -6.30
N LEU A 348 -7.60 25.59 -5.81
CA LEU A 348 -6.50 25.66 -4.86
C LEU A 348 -5.33 26.47 -5.41
N VAL A 349 -4.99 26.30 -6.70
CA VAL A 349 -3.86 26.99 -7.34
C VAL A 349 -4.10 28.51 -7.32
N THR A 350 -5.28 28.96 -7.74
CA THR A 350 -5.66 30.38 -7.71
C THR A 350 -5.56 30.98 -6.31
N SER A 351 -6.06 30.26 -5.30
CA SER A 351 -5.98 30.68 -3.90
C SER A 351 -4.53 30.74 -3.38
N MET A 352 -3.72 29.72 -3.68
CA MET A 352 -2.34 29.66 -3.22
C MET A 352 -1.43 30.66 -3.93
N ASP A 353 -1.68 30.99 -5.21
CA ASP A 353 -0.99 32.05 -5.92
C ASP A 353 -1.27 33.42 -5.31
N GLN A 354 -2.54 33.67 -4.95
CA GLN A 354 -2.94 34.87 -4.23
C GLN A 354 -2.24 34.94 -2.87
N PHE A 355 -2.28 33.87 -2.07
CA PHE A 355 -1.56 33.80 -0.80
C PHE A 355 -0.04 34.04 -0.96
N LEU A 356 0.60 33.38 -1.93
CA LEU A 356 2.05 33.49 -2.18
C LEU A 356 2.46 34.90 -2.54
N ARG A 357 1.62 35.67 -3.25
CA ARG A 357 1.90 37.08 -3.53
C ARG A 357 2.11 37.90 -2.25
N PHE A 358 1.27 37.70 -1.25
CA PHE A 358 1.33 38.43 0.03
C PHE A 358 2.35 37.83 0.99
N TYR A 359 2.50 36.51 1.00
CA TYR A 359 3.58 35.83 1.72
C TYR A 359 4.97 36.31 1.24
N ASN A 360 5.18 36.41 -0.07
CA ASN A 360 6.43 36.93 -0.64
C ASN A 360 6.62 38.42 -0.37
N MET A 361 5.53 39.21 -0.30
CA MET A 361 5.59 40.61 0.12
C MET A 361 6.04 40.72 1.59
N ALA A 362 5.47 39.91 2.49
CA ALA A 362 5.91 39.80 3.88
C ALA A 362 7.40 39.39 3.96
N GLY A 363 7.85 38.47 3.09
CA GLY A 363 9.26 38.08 2.97
C GLY A 363 10.22 39.19 2.54
N ARG A 364 9.74 40.25 1.88
CA ARG A 364 10.56 41.44 1.57
C ARG A 364 10.68 42.38 2.77
N ILE A 365 9.68 42.37 3.65
CA ILE A 365 9.64 43.19 4.87
C ILE A 365 10.47 42.52 5.97
N ASP A 366 10.26 41.22 6.20
CA ASP A 366 11.00 40.41 7.15
C ASP A 366 11.60 39.15 6.50
N PRO A 367 12.74 39.30 5.80
CA PRO A 367 13.40 38.19 5.12
C PRO A 367 14.05 37.19 6.08
N VAL A 368 14.19 37.52 7.37
CA VAL A 368 14.73 36.60 8.38
C VAL A 368 13.66 35.59 8.76
N GLU A 369 12.44 36.07 8.97
CA GLU A 369 11.32 35.29 9.47
C GLU A 369 10.50 34.62 8.35
N VAL A 370 10.34 35.27 7.20
CA VAL A 370 9.51 34.77 6.10
C VAL A 370 10.40 34.38 4.92
N LYS A 371 10.58 33.07 4.74
CA LYS A 371 11.46 32.49 3.70
C LYS A 371 10.66 32.10 2.46
N PRO A 372 11.19 32.32 1.24
CA PRO A 372 10.53 31.90 0.01
C PRO A 372 10.38 30.37 -0.04
N VAL A 373 9.32 29.89 -0.69
CA VAL A 373 9.00 28.47 -0.82
C VAL A 373 8.80 28.12 -2.30
N ASP A 374 9.16 26.89 -2.66
CA ASP A 374 9.06 26.32 -4.02
C ASP A 374 7.75 25.59 -4.26
N GLY A 375 6.96 25.35 -3.21
CA GLY A 375 5.65 24.72 -3.32
C GLY A 375 4.88 24.69 -2.01
N ILE A 376 3.59 24.43 -2.11
CA ILE A 376 2.65 24.39 -0.99
C ILE A 376 1.92 23.04 -1.00
N PHE A 377 1.86 22.41 0.16
CA PHE A 377 0.96 21.32 0.48
C PHE A 377 -0.13 21.86 1.40
N ALA A 378 -1.39 21.77 1.01
CA ALA A 378 -2.50 22.09 1.89
C ALA A 378 -3.06 20.79 2.47
N ILE A 379 -3.12 20.68 3.80
CA ILE A 379 -3.66 19.50 4.48
C ILE A 379 -4.69 19.93 5.51
N ASP A 380 -5.70 19.10 5.69
CA ASP A 380 -6.71 19.28 6.73
C ASP A 380 -6.40 18.42 7.97
N THR A 381 -7.29 18.49 8.95
CA THR A 381 -7.18 17.74 10.20
C THR A 381 -7.35 16.23 10.03
N GLN A 382 -8.04 15.77 8.96
CA GLN A 382 -8.28 14.36 8.70
C GLN A 382 -7.01 13.67 8.20
N VAL A 383 -6.25 14.32 7.32
CA VAL A 383 -4.96 13.80 6.84
C VAL A 383 -4.01 13.50 8.01
N ILE A 384 -4.00 14.33 9.06
CA ILE A 384 -3.17 14.08 10.24
C ILE A 384 -3.66 12.85 11.02
N SER A 385 -4.97 12.71 11.19
CA SER A 385 -5.58 11.56 11.85
C SER A 385 -5.23 10.25 11.13
N GLU A 386 -5.38 10.23 9.81
CA GLU A 386 -5.05 9.08 8.96
C GLU A 386 -3.55 8.78 8.98
N LEU A 387 -2.69 9.80 8.95
CA LEU A 387 -1.25 9.61 9.10
C LEU A 387 -0.89 9.00 10.46
N LEU A 388 -1.55 9.39 11.55
CA LEU A 388 -1.32 8.80 12.87
C LEU A 388 -1.88 7.37 13.00
N GLU A 389 -2.88 7.00 12.20
CA GLU A 389 -3.35 5.62 12.10
C GLU A 389 -2.25 4.70 11.53
N VAL A 390 -1.50 5.20 10.54
CA VAL A 390 -0.41 4.44 9.90
C VAL A 390 0.90 4.52 10.69
N THR A 391 1.30 5.72 11.14
CA THR A 391 2.60 5.96 11.79
C THR A 391 2.59 5.66 13.29
N GLY A 392 1.41 5.52 13.87
CA GLY A 392 1.19 5.32 15.30
C GLY A 392 1.24 6.63 16.11
N PRO A 393 0.94 6.55 17.42
CA PRO A 393 0.84 7.73 18.28
C PRO A 393 2.14 8.52 18.40
N VAL A 394 2.02 9.85 18.49
CA VAL A 394 3.15 10.78 18.63
C VAL A 394 3.01 11.61 19.89
N THR A 395 4.07 11.71 20.69
CA THR A 395 4.06 12.52 21.91
C THR A 395 4.83 13.82 21.70
N VAL A 396 4.14 14.96 21.85
CA VAL A 396 4.71 16.30 21.75
C VAL A 396 4.40 17.07 23.02
N ASN A 397 5.43 17.66 23.65
CA ASN A 397 5.29 18.49 24.86
C ASN A 397 4.48 17.81 25.99
N GLY A 398 4.59 16.48 26.13
CA GLY A 398 3.89 15.71 27.16
C GLY A 398 2.45 15.33 26.83
N VAL A 399 1.93 15.70 25.65
CA VAL A 399 0.62 15.28 25.12
C VAL A 399 0.83 14.21 24.06
N THR A 400 0.13 13.09 24.18
CA THR A 400 0.14 12.02 23.17
C THR A 400 -1.02 12.20 22.21
N TYR A 401 -0.67 12.43 20.94
CA TYR A 401 -1.58 12.54 19.81
C TYR A 401 -1.78 11.15 19.21
N THR A 402 -3.04 10.74 19.07
CA THR A 402 -3.52 9.52 18.42
C THR A 402 -4.48 9.90 17.30
N LYS A 403 -4.81 8.94 16.43
CA LYS A 403 -5.87 9.17 15.42
C LYS A 403 -7.18 9.67 16.04
N ASP A 404 -7.52 9.18 17.24
CA ASP A 404 -8.81 9.47 17.87
C ASP A 404 -8.87 10.85 18.54
N ASN A 405 -7.74 11.40 19.00
CA ASN A 405 -7.72 12.65 19.76
C ASN A 405 -7.06 13.83 19.04
N VAL A 406 -6.33 13.60 17.95
CA VAL A 406 -5.48 14.64 17.35
C VAL A 406 -6.29 15.85 16.88
N VAL A 407 -7.44 15.62 16.24
CA VAL A 407 -8.30 16.69 15.74
C VAL A 407 -8.79 17.56 16.91
N LEU A 408 -9.33 16.93 17.96
CA LEU A 408 -9.83 17.62 19.14
C LEU A 408 -8.73 18.39 19.89
N GLU A 409 -7.54 17.80 20.03
CA GLU A 409 -6.43 18.46 20.72
C GLU A 409 -5.87 19.64 19.91
N LEU A 410 -5.85 19.56 18.58
CA LEU A 410 -5.47 20.67 17.71
C LEU A 410 -6.50 21.80 17.76
N GLU A 411 -7.80 21.48 17.72
CA GLU A 411 -8.87 22.47 17.91
C GLU A 411 -8.78 23.15 19.29
N ARG A 412 -8.53 22.36 20.34
CA ARG A 412 -8.36 22.89 21.69
C ARG A 412 -7.21 23.88 21.75
N ILE A 413 -6.06 23.58 21.12
CA ILE A 413 -4.92 24.49 21.04
C ILE A 413 -5.28 25.77 20.25
N ALA A 414 -6.00 25.63 19.13
CA ALA A 414 -6.46 26.76 18.32
C ALA A 414 -7.45 27.68 19.08
N SER A 415 -8.25 27.13 20.00
CA SER A 415 -9.25 27.87 20.78
C SER A 415 -8.71 28.63 22.02
N LEU A 416 -7.45 28.41 22.41
CA LEU A 416 -6.85 29.10 23.57
C LEU A 416 -6.52 30.56 23.25
N ALA A 417 -6.54 31.43 24.27
CA ALA A 417 -6.18 32.84 24.11
C ALA A 417 -4.74 33.02 23.60
N LEU A 418 -4.49 34.04 22.77
CA LEU A 418 -3.20 34.35 22.13
C LEU A 418 -1.98 34.33 23.08
N LYS A 419 -2.15 34.73 24.35
CA LYS A 419 -1.11 34.67 25.40
C LYS A 419 -0.76 33.25 25.83
N GLU A 420 -1.73 32.35 25.88
CA GLU A 420 -1.57 30.94 26.26
C GLU A 420 -1.09 30.08 25.08
N GLN A 421 -1.36 30.52 23.85
CA GLN A 421 -0.84 29.89 22.63
C GLN A 421 0.67 30.10 22.47
N ALA A 422 1.27 31.16 23.00
CA ALA A 422 2.68 31.50 22.78
C ALA A 422 3.67 30.35 23.09
N GLY A 423 3.41 29.53 24.12
CA GLY A 423 4.22 28.35 24.46
C GLY A 423 3.86 27.06 23.69
N ARG A 424 2.72 27.05 22.98
CA ARG A 424 2.16 25.91 22.23
C ARG A 424 2.16 26.09 20.72
N LYS A 425 2.55 27.27 20.22
CA LYS A 425 2.68 27.64 18.79
C LYS A 425 3.56 26.69 17.97
N ARG A 426 4.37 25.85 18.60
CA ARG A 426 5.26 24.89 17.92
C ARG A 426 4.80 23.44 18.01
N VAL A 427 3.71 23.15 18.74
CA VAL A 427 3.22 21.78 18.96
C VAL A 427 2.95 21.08 17.64
N LEU A 428 2.27 21.74 16.71
CA LEU A 428 1.97 21.16 15.42
C LEU A 428 3.23 21.00 14.56
N GLY A 429 4.13 21.98 14.56
CA GLY A 429 5.43 21.83 13.90
C GLY A 429 6.24 20.64 14.44
N TYR A 430 6.24 20.43 15.76
CA TYR A 430 6.88 19.27 16.37
C TYR A 430 6.12 17.96 16.09
N LEU A 431 4.79 17.99 16.02
CA LEU A 431 3.96 16.84 15.66
C LEU A 431 4.26 16.41 14.22
N MET A 432 4.27 17.35 13.28
CA MET A 432 4.61 17.10 11.88
C MET A 432 6.04 16.61 11.73
N LYS A 433 7.01 17.26 12.41
CA LYS A 433 8.39 16.78 12.42
C LYS A 433 8.47 15.35 12.93
N ALA A 434 7.82 15.04 14.05
CA ALA A 434 7.85 13.71 14.65
C ALA A 434 7.12 12.65 13.81
N MET A 435 6.01 13.00 13.14
CA MET A 435 5.33 12.11 12.18
C MET A 435 6.24 11.84 10.98
N LEU A 436 6.82 12.88 10.38
CA LEU A 436 7.77 12.73 9.26
C LEU A 436 8.96 11.87 9.69
N THR A 437 9.57 12.16 10.85
CA THR A 437 10.66 11.35 11.41
C THR A 437 10.23 9.89 11.63
N ASN A 438 9.04 9.62 12.16
CA ASN A 438 8.55 8.25 12.32
C ASN A 438 8.41 7.52 10.97
N VAL A 439 8.00 8.19 9.90
CA VAL A 439 7.91 7.62 8.54
C VAL A 439 9.30 7.28 8.00
N PHE A 440 10.29 8.15 8.22
CA PHE A 440 11.66 7.95 7.71
C PHE A 440 12.51 7.01 8.59
N GLU A 441 12.22 6.88 9.88
CA GLU A 441 12.95 6.03 10.84
C GLU A 441 12.25 4.69 11.15
N SER A 442 11.09 4.39 10.55
CA SER A 442 10.30 3.20 10.90
C SER A 442 10.98 1.86 10.58
N ASP A 443 12.00 1.84 9.73
CA ASP A 443 12.78 0.62 9.43
C ASP A 443 13.58 0.10 10.63
N ASP A 444 13.94 0.96 11.58
CA ASP A 444 14.68 0.55 12.79
C ASP A 444 13.81 -0.23 13.81
N ARG A 445 12.48 -0.23 13.63
CA ARG A 445 11.55 -0.90 14.56
C ARG A 445 11.15 -2.30 14.12
N GLN A 446 11.13 -2.60 12.83
CA GLN A 446 10.76 -3.94 12.34
C GLN A 446 11.88 -4.98 12.52
N GLY A 447 13.14 -4.54 12.67
CA GLY A 447 14.29 -5.42 12.96
C GLY A 447 14.53 -5.76 14.44
N ARG A 448 13.80 -5.15 15.39
CA ARG A 448 14.05 -5.34 16.83
C ARG A 448 13.33 -6.58 17.37
N LYS A 449 14.01 -7.74 17.32
CA LYS A 449 13.70 -8.83 18.26
C LYS A 449 13.93 -8.34 19.70
N PRO A 450 13.01 -8.60 20.64
CA PRO A 450 13.19 -8.19 22.04
C PRO A 450 14.28 -9.06 22.68
N GLY A 451 15.49 -8.50 22.84
CA GLY A 451 16.57 -9.18 23.57
C GLY A 451 18.00 -8.79 23.22
N GLY A 452 18.26 -8.06 22.13
CA GLY A 452 19.62 -7.69 21.73
C GLY A 452 20.10 -6.38 22.35
N LYS A 453 20.94 -6.43 23.39
CA LYS A 453 21.74 -5.25 23.81
C LYS A 453 22.77 -4.94 22.72
N LYS A 454 22.71 -3.74 22.13
CA LYS A 454 23.89 -3.09 21.54
C LYS A 454 24.22 -1.80 22.30
N THR A 455 25.50 -1.64 22.57
CA THR A 455 26.18 -0.58 23.29
C THR A 455 25.89 0.80 22.71
N ARG A 456 25.61 1.77 23.59
CA ARG A 456 25.46 3.20 23.26
C ARG A 456 26.76 3.74 22.65
N SER A 457 26.79 4.02 21.35
CA SER A 457 27.58 5.12 20.79
C SER A 457 26.66 6.33 20.66
N GLY A 458 26.60 7.13 21.73
CA GLY A 458 25.81 8.36 21.74
C GLY A 458 26.47 9.42 20.86
N LEU A 459 25.78 9.87 19.81
CA LEU A 459 26.05 11.16 19.20
C LEU A 459 25.51 12.24 20.17
N CYS A 460 26.34 12.62 21.12
CA CYS A 460 26.06 13.70 22.05
C CYS A 460 26.22 15.04 21.31
N PHE A 461 25.12 15.61 20.81
CA PHE A 461 25.10 17.02 20.42
C PHE A 461 25.31 17.88 21.67
N ARG A 462 26.54 18.35 21.90
CA ARG A 462 26.82 19.40 22.88
C ARG A 462 26.50 20.77 22.26
N PRO A 463 25.73 21.64 22.92
CA PRO A 463 25.63 23.03 22.52
C PRO A 463 26.97 23.73 22.80
N ARG A 464 27.55 24.40 21.78
CA ARG A 464 28.70 25.29 22.00
C ARG A 464 28.23 26.50 22.81
N SER A 465 28.77 26.61 24.02
CA SER A 465 28.63 27.77 24.90
C SER A 465 29.29 29.00 24.29
N SER A 466 28.57 30.12 24.38
CA SER A 466 29.00 31.51 24.27
C SER A 466 30.44 31.76 24.76
N GLY A 467 31.27 32.30 23.87
CA GLY A 467 32.58 32.85 24.18
C GLY A 467 32.49 34.34 24.48
N ALA A 468 33.04 34.72 25.63
CA ALA A 468 33.03 36.01 26.28
C ALA A 468 33.56 37.20 25.44
N TYR A 469 32.96 38.35 25.74
CA TYR A 469 33.56 39.69 25.68
C TYR A 469 35.06 39.70 25.96
N ARG A 470 35.83 40.41 25.12
CA ARG A 470 37.09 41.03 25.51
C ARG A 470 37.07 42.49 25.07
N GLN A 471 37.19 43.37 26.06
CA GLN A 471 37.62 44.75 25.90
C GLN A 471 38.95 44.79 25.13
N ILE A 472 39.05 45.64 24.11
CA ILE A 472 39.81 46.92 24.08
C ILE A 472 39.14 47.79 23.02
#